data_AF-A0A0G4EQF1-F1
#
_entry.id   AF-A0A0G4EQF1-F1
#
_cell.length_a   1.000
_cell.length_b   1.000
_cell.length_c   1.000
_cell.angle_alpha   90.00
_cell.angle_beta   90.00
_cell.angle_gamma   90.00
#
_symmetry.space_group_name_H-M   'P 1'
#
loop_
_entity.id
_entity.type
_entity.pdbx_description
1 polymer ?
#
loop_
_entity_poly.entity_id
_entity_poly.type
_entity_poly.pdbx_seq_one_letter_code
_entity_poly.pdbx_strand_id
1 'polypeptide(L)'
;MAFKGHNALASGRFDIAARPLGAGGHSTVFKAKDKAYTDPSRSFALKVYDPQQPDEAAGSTVHPSDMNEMLAFDLLQSIAETKAIASGIPPGFYRRAWHPNVVRRYGHHMASKSTRHGDQWLLLELLEGAQSLGRCSEVSAFEVKAVLYEMLHMLAFLHQNDIAHGDISSENLVVCRKIEGLPLLEAIDFGLSVHAKTQQAMGAAESERGFQGARGTPGYFTPEMTWPYAAHSDPKGSPMFQRYDERKGDIFQAGVVAVEVATGKNAAKDLFPLGRATKQGVAQLSRQLFTFTGRPGNEEAAAMGFPQGLFSDIEVSSADGIKAKLRRWGVGDEGLLDVLSK
;
A
#
# COMPACT_ATOMS: atom_id res chain seq x y z
N MET A 1 -13.24 6.24 -23.79
CA MET A 1 -14.15 7.37 -23.47
C MET A 1 -13.31 8.62 -23.37
N ALA A 2 -13.57 9.63 -24.20
CA ALA A 2 -12.88 10.91 -24.13
C ALA A 2 -13.33 11.67 -22.86
N PHE A 3 -12.37 12.09 -22.03
CA PHE A 3 -12.60 12.90 -20.84
C PHE A 3 -13.20 14.25 -21.28
N LYS A 4 -14.52 14.41 -21.14
CA LYS A 4 -15.21 15.69 -21.38
C LYS A 4 -15.16 16.50 -20.09
N GLY A 5 -14.27 17.49 -20.02
CA GLY A 5 -14.19 18.37 -18.85
C GLY A 5 -12.98 19.30 -18.81
N HIS A 6 -12.53 19.82 -19.96
CA HIS A 6 -11.62 20.96 -19.96
C HIS A 6 -12.39 22.16 -19.41
N ASN A 7 -12.12 22.58 -18.16
CA ASN A 7 -12.15 23.99 -17.66
C ASN A 7 -12.34 24.14 -16.13
N ALA A 8 -12.49 23.07 -15.34
CA ALA A 8 -12.67 23.20 -13.88
C ALA A 8 -11.54 22.62 -13.01
N LEU A 9 -10.53 21.95 -13.60
CA LEU A 9 -9.45 21.32 -12.85
C LEU A 9 -8.54 22.39 -12.18
N ALA A 10 -8.64 22.50 -10.85
CA ALA A 10 -7.72 23.25 -9.98
C ALA A 10 -7.46 24.72 -10.38
N SER A 11 -8.55 25.47 -10.61
CA SER A 11 -8.55 26.93 -10.82
C SER A 11 -7.61 27.48 -11.91
N GLY A 12 -7.21 26.64 -12.88
CA GLY A 12 -6.29 27.02 -13.97
C GLY A 12 -4.80 26.98 -13.61
N ARG A 13 -4.45 26.51 -12.40
CA ARG A 13 -3.07 26.38 -11.91
C ARG A 13 -2.22 25.37 -12.69
N PHE A 14 -2.83 24.26 -13.12
CA PHE A 14 -2.10 23.17 -13.76
C PHE A 14 -2.38 23.08 -15.25
N ASP A 15 -1.33 22.83 -16.03
CA ASP A 15 -1.45 22.37 -17.41
C ASP A 15 -1.38 20.83 -17.41
N ILE A 16 -2.52 20.19 -17.65
CA ILE A 16 -2.72 18.76 -17.45
C ILE A 16 -2.70 18.03 -18.80
N ALA A 17 -1.93 16.93 -18.89
CA ALA A 17 -1.91 16.08 -20.06
C ALA A 17 -3.28 15.40 -20.27
N ALA A 18 -3.72 15.29 -21.52
CA ALA A 18 -5.03 14.73 -21.86
C ALA A 18 -5.19 13.24 -21.49
N ARG A 19 -4.09 12.49 -21.48
CA ARG A 19 -4.08 11.06 -21.14
C ARG A 19 -3.69 10.87 -19.67
N PRO A 20 -4.49 10.15 -18.87
CA PRO A 20 -4.11 9.81 -17.51
C PRO A 20 -2.93 8.82 -17.51
N LEU A 21 -2.08 8.94 -16.48
CA LEU A 21 -1.02 7.98 -16.17
C LEU A 21 -1.61 6.70 -15.56
N GLY A 22 -2.68 6.86 -14.75
CA GLY A 22 -3.41 5.77 -14.11
C GLY A 22 -4.73 6.28 -13.51
N ALA A 23 -5.62 5.35 -13.20
CA ALA A 23 -6.89 5.64 -12.52
C ALA A 23 -7.14 4.56 -11.47
N GLY A 24 -7.47 5.00 -10.25
CA GLY A 24 -7.90 4.16 -9.14
C GLY A 24 -9.41 4.23 -8.93
N GLY A 25 -9.89 3.68 -7.82
CA GLY A 25 -11.33 3.66 -7.51
C GLY A 25 -11.95 5.03 -7.22
N HIS A 26 -11.18 5.97 -6.69
CA HIS A 26 -11.64 7.31 -6.26
C HIS A 26 -10.70 8.45 -6.71
N SER A 27 -9.78 8.17 -7.64
CA SER A 27 -8.84 9.19 -8.12
C SER A 27 -8.29 8.86 -9.50
N THR A 28 -7.85 9.90 -10.20
CA THR A 28 -7.15 9.78 -11.48
C THR A 28 -5.83 10.54 -11.43
N VAL A 29 -4.75 9.93 -11.92
CA VAL A 29 -3.41 10.53 -11.93
C VAL A 29 -3.07 11.00 -13.34
N PHE A 30 -2.60 12.24 -13.45
CA PHE A 30 -2.20 12.85 -14.71
C PHE A 30 -0.76 13.36 -14.65
N LYS A 31 -0.07 13.39 -15.80
CA LYS A 31 1.13 14.22 -15.95
C LYS A 31 0.68 15.68 -16.02
N ALA A 32 1.27 16.56 -15.22
CA ALA A 32 0.92 17.97 -15.19
C ALA A 32 2.13 18.88 -15.01
N LYS A 33 2.01 20.14 -15.45
CA LYS A 33 2.90 21.24 -15.07
C LYS A 33 2.19 22.18 -14.10
N ASP A 34 2.87 22.61 -13.05
CA ASP A 34 2.35 23.57 -12.08
C ASP A 34 2.85 24.97 -12.44
N LYS A 35 1.93 25.88 -12.81
CA LYS A 35 2.28 27.28 -13.16
C LYS A 35 2.82 28.07 -11.99
N ALA A 36 2.55 27.63 -10.76
CA ALA A 36 3.07 28.27 -9.55
C ALA A 36 4.46 27.75 -9.15
N TYR A 37 4.97 26.70 -9.80
CA TYR A 37 6.27 26.15 -9.49
C TYR A 37 7.39 26.94 -10.16
N THR A 38 8.52 27.12 -9.46
CA THR A 38 9.61 28.00 -9.90
C THR A 38 10.30 27.55 -11.18
N ASP A 39 10.34 26.23 -11.42
CA ASP A 39 10.87 25.63 -12.66
C ASP A 39 9.71 25.24 -13.60
N PRO A 40 9.48 25.99 -14.70
CA PRO A 40 8.39 25.73 -15.64
C PRO A 40 8.63 24.51 -16.55
N SER A 41 9.84 23.96 -16.57
CA SER A 41 10.16 22.75 -17.32
C SER A 41 9.75 21.49 -16.56
N ARG A 42 9.67 21.58 -15.23
CA ARG A 42 9.37 20.45 -14.35
C ARG A 42 7.96 19.93 -14.57
N SER A 43 7.85 18.61 -14.65
CA SER A 43 6.58 17.88 -14.69
C SER A 43 6.34 17.14 -13.37
N PHE A 44 5.06 16.93 -13.07
CA PHE A 44 4.57 16.32 -11.85
C PHE A 44 3.53 15.24 -12.16
N ALA A 45 3.32 14.35 -11.19
CA ALA A 45 2.15 13.48 -11.15
C ALA A 45 1.07 14.19 -10.31
N LEU A 46 -0.02 14.59 -10.95
CA LEU A 46 -1.17 15.22 -10.30
C LEU A 46 -2.25 14.15 -10.09
N LYS A 47 -2.43 13.71 -8.84
CA LYS A 47 -3.53 12.84 -8.41
C LYS A 47 -4.73 13.72 -8.09
N VAL A 48 -5.81 13.58 -8.86
CA VAL A 48 -7.07 14.29 -8.70
C VAL A 48 -8.08 13.34 -8.08
N TYR A 49 -8.66 13.73 -6.96
CA TYR A 49 -9.64 12.91 -6.24
C TYR A 49 -11.06 13.20 -6.73
N ASP A 50 -11.88 12.15 -6.79
CA ASP A 50 -13.29 12.26 -7.12
C ASP A 50 -14.06 12.70 -5.86
N PRO A 51 -14.78 13.83 -5.88
CA PRO A 51 -15.51 14.28 -4.71
C PRO A 51 -16.64 13.31 -4.36
N GLN A 52 -16.81 13.03 -3.08
CA GLN A 52 -17.92 12.21 -2.60
C GLN A 52 -19.23 13.02 -2.53
N GLN A 53 -20.36 12.33 -2.68
CA GLN A 53 -21.64 12.90 -2.25
C GLN A 53 -21.57 13.09 -0.73
N PRO A 54 -21.87 14.29 -0.22
CA PRO A 54 -21.82 14.55 1.21
C PRO A 54 -22.84 13.64 1.91
N ASP A 55 -22.37 12.79 2.82
CA ASP A 55 -23.24 12.00 3.70
C ASP A 55 -23.97 12.94 4.67
N GLU A 56 -25.26 12.68 4.93
CA GLU A 56 -26.14 13.52 5.76
C GLU A 56 -25.58 13.70 7.19
N ALA A 57 -24.74 12.76 7.66
CA ALA A 57 -24.14 12.77 8.99
C ALA A 57 -22.72 13.37 9.07
N ALA A 58 -21.92 13.30 8.00
CA ALA A 58 -20.49 13.65 8.04
C ALA A 58 -20.17 15.03 7.46
N GLY A 59 -21.03 15.58 6.57
CA GLY A 59 -20.90 16.93 6.01
C GLY A 59 -19.61 17.21 5.20
N SER A 60 -18.76 16.21 4.99
CA SER A 60 -17.51 16.27 4.22
C SER A 60 -17.69 15.63 2.85
N THR A 61 -17.08 16.23 1.84
CA THR A 61 -17.03 15.73 0.44
C THR A 61 -15.72 14.99 0.13
N VAL A 62 -14.85 14.84 1.13
CA VAL A 62 -13.55 14.18 1.03
C VAL A 62 -13.67 12.72 1.47
N HIS A 63 -13.23 11.78 0.65
CA HIS A 63 -13.16 10.36 1.03
C HIS A 63 -12.13 10.17 2.16
N PRO A 64 -12.40 9.34 3.19
CA PRO A 64 -11.46 9.10 4.29
C PRO A 64 -10.06 8.67 3.84
N SER A 65 -9.94 7.83 2.81
CA SER A 65 -8.63 7.43 2.23
C SER A 65 -7.83 8.61 1.70
N ASP A 66 -8.48 9.60 1.09
CA ASP A 66 -7.81 10.74 0.47
C ASP A 66 -7.28 11.69 1.56
N MET A 67 -8.04 11.82 2.65
CA MET A 67 -7.60 12.51 3.86
C MET A 67 -6.44 11.76 4.53
N ASN A 68 -6.52 10.44 4.64
CA ASN A 68 -5.45 9.62 5.20
C ASN A 68 -4.15 9.78 4.40
N GLU A 69 -4.21 9.70 3.07
CA GLU A 69 -3.05 9.89 2.20
C GLU A 69 -2.40 11.28 2.43
N MET A 70 -3.21 12.33 2.51
CA MET A 70 -2.72 13.69 2.78
C MET A 70 -2.02 13.78 4.14
N LEU A 71 -2.63 13.24 5.20
CA LEU A 71 -2.10 13.27 6.57
C LEU A 71 -0.81 12.45 6.70
N ALA A 72 -0.69 11.33 5.98
CA ALA A 72 0.52 10.54 5.90
C ALA A 72 1.66 11.37 5.30
N PHE A 73 1.41 12.08 4.19
CA PHE A 73 2.42 12.96 3.60
C PHE A 73 2.77 14.17 4.47
N ASP A 74 1.84 14.71 5.25
CA ASP A 74 2.16 15.75 6.24
C ASP A 74 3.11 15.23 7.32
N LEU A 75 2.89 14.00 7.79
CA LEU A 75 3.77 13.36 8.76
C LEU A 75 5.15 13.08 8.15
N LEU A 76 5.22 12.51 6.95
CA LEU A 76 6.47 12.27 6.22
C LEU A 76 7.26 13.57 5.98
N GLN A 77 6.58 14.67 5.66
CA GLN A 77 7.20 15.98 5.55
C GLN A 77 7.77 16.45 6.88
N SER A 78 7.01 16.36 7.97
CA SER A 78 7.50 16.73 9.31
C SER A 78 8.72 15.92 9.74
N ILE A 79 8.74 14.62 9.44
CA ILE A 79 9.90 13.74 9.67
C ILE A 79 11.11 14.21 8.86
N ALA A 80 10.93 14.49 7.57
CA ALA A 80 12.00 14.97 6.70
C ALA A 80 12.54 16.34 7.15
N GLU A 81 11.68 17.27 7.57
CA GLU A 81 12.06 18.57 8.13
C GLU A 81 12.86 18.40 9.43
N THR A 82 12.41 17.53 10.34
CA THR A 82 13.11 17.23 11.59
C THR A 82 14.49 16.63 11.33
N LYS A 83 14.57 15.65 10.42
CA LYS A 83 15.84 15.03 10.01
C LYS A 83 16.77 16.03 9.33
N ALA A 84 16.22 16.94 8.52
CA ALA A 84 16.97 18.01 7.88
C ALA A 84 17.61 18.95 8.90
N ILE A 85 16.84 19.41 9.89
CA ILE A 85 17.35 20.25 10.99
C ILE A 85 18.45 19.53 11.75
N ALA A 86 18.23 18.26 12.14
CA ALA A 86 19.22 17.45 12.84
C ALA A 86 20.51 17.23 12.03
N SER A 87 20.42 17.28 10.71
CA SER A 87 21.55 17.10 9.77
C SER A 87 22.17 18.41 9.29
N GLY A 88 21.75 19.57 9.83
CA GLY A 88 22.24 20.89 9.40
C GLY A 88 21.81 21.30 7.98
N ILE A 89 20.78 20.66 7.42
CA ILE A 89 20.21 21.01 6.11
C ILE A 89 19.29 22.23 6.31
N PRO A 90 19.46 23.32 5.53
CA PRO A 90 18.63 24.51 5.70
C PRO A 90 17.14 24.21 5.45
N PRO A 91 16.19 24.87 6.14
CA PRO A 91 14.76 24.52 6.09
C PRO A 91 14.16 24.43 4.67
N GLY A 92 14.57 25.31 3.74
CA GLY A 92 14.12 25.28 2.35
C GLY A 92 14.56 24.05 1.54
N PHE A 93 15.47 23.23 2.08
CA PHE A 93 16.04 22.06 1.44
C PHE A 93 15.71 20.75 2.18
N TYR A 94 14.68 20.73 3.04
CA TYR A 94 14.28 19.54 3.80
C TYR A 94 14.09 18.28 2.94
N ARG A 95 13.71 18.44 1.67
CA ARG A 95 13.58 17.34 0.70
C ARG A 95 14.87 16.54 0.48
N ARG A 96 16.05 17.08 0.83
CA ARG A 96 17.33 16.35 0.83
C ARG A 96 17.39 15.27 1.92
N ALA A 97 16.54 15.38 2.95
CA ALA A 97 16.39 14.39 4.00
C ALA A 97 15.18 13.46 3.78
N TRP A 98 14.45 13.60 2.66
CA TRP A 98 13.33 12.73 2.29
C TRP A 98 13.81 11.29 2.06
N HIS A 99 13.01 10.31 2.44
CA HIS A 99 13.38 8.91 2.26
C HIS A 99 13.48 8.56 0.76
N PRO A 100 14.57 7.95 0.27
CA PRO A 100 14.79 7.75 -1.16
C PRO A 100 13.78 6.82 -1.83
N ASN A 101 13.13 5.94 -1.06
CA ASN A 101 12.16 4.97 -1.56
C ASN A 101 10.69 5.34 -1.26
N VAL A 102 10.39 6.62 -1.05
CA VAL A 102 9.02 7.13 -0.87
C VAL A 102 8.82 8.30 -1.83
N VAL A 103 7.73 8.28 -2.60
CA VAL A 103 7.44 9.36 -3.56
C VAL A 103 7.36 10.73 -2.87
N ARG A 104 7.96 11.75 -3.46
CA ARG A 104 7.93 13.10 -2.88
C ARG A 104 6.61 13.81 -3.16
N ARG A 105 6.08 14.48 -2.13
CA ARG A 105 4.98 15.45 -2.26
C ARG A 105 5.51 16.86 -2.54
N TYR A 106 4.85 17.55 -3.46
CA TYR A 106 5.10 18.95 -3.82
C TYR A 106 3.99 19.90 -3.37
N GLY A 107 2.77 19.40 -3.17
CA GLY A 107 1.66 20.17 -2.64
C GLY A 107 0.39 19.34 -2.60
N HIS A 108 -0.67 19.90 -2.01
CA HIS A 108 -2.00 19.33 -2.02
C HIS A 108 -3.04 20.45 -1.87
N HIS A 109 -4.29 20.14 -2.15
CA HIS A 109 -5.43 20.99 -1.82
C HIS A 109 -6.65 20.10 -1.56
N MET A 110 -7.36 20.36 -0.47
CA MET A 110 -8.58 19.63 -0.10
C MET A 110 -9.67 20.62 0.28
N ALA A 111 -10.70 20.73 -0.57
CA ALA A 111 -11.90 21.49 -0.25
C ALA A 111 -12.91 20.58 0.48
N SER A 112 -13.11 20.81 1.78
CA SER A 112 -13.98 19.98 2.63
C SER A 112 -15.46 19.96 2.21
N LYS A 113 -15.92 21.02 1.55
CA LYS A 113 -17.31 21.19 1.08
C LYS A 113 -17.36 21.54 -0.41
N SER A 114 -16.66 20.79 -1.25
CA SER A 114 -16.76 20.94 -2.71
C SER A 114 -17.10 19.61 -3.38
N THR A 115 -18.14 19.64 -4.19
CA THR A 115 -18.51 18.53 -5.09
C THR A 115 -17.94 18.71 -6.49
N ARG A 116 -17.12 19.75 -6.72
CA ARG A 116 -16.50 19.99 -8.03
C ARG A 116 -15.27 19.10 -8.20
N HIS A 117 -15.23 18.39 -9.32
CA HIS A 117 -14.06 17.63 -9.74
C HIS A 117 -12.86 18.57 -9.94
N GLY A 118 -11.71 18.22 -9.36
CA GLY A 118 -10.51 19.05 -9.41
C GLY A 118 -10.32 20.05 -8.26
N ASP A 119 -11.25 20.13 -7.30
CA ASP A 119 -11.08 20.89 -6.06
C ASP A 119 -10.39 20.08 -4.94
N GLN A 120 -10.00 18.84 -5.24
CA GLN A 120 -9.27 17.95 -4.34
C GLN A 120 -8.13 17.31 -5.14
N TRP A 121 -6.89 17.55 -4.74
CA TRP A 121 -5.72 17.03 -5.46
C TRP A 121 -4.47 16.94 -4.60
N LEU A 122 -3.58 16.04 -5.02
CA LEU A 122 -2.24 15.81 -4.47
C LEU A 122 -1.23 15.91 -5.61
N LEU A 123 -0.23 16.77 -5.44
CA LEU A 123 0.85 16.98 -6.40
C LEU A 123 2.09 16.21 -5.93
N LEU A 124 2.49 15.22 -6.73
CA LEU A 124 3.57 14.29 -6.44
C LEU A 124 4.71 14.43 -7.47
N GLU A 125 5.87 13.88 -7.11
CA GLU A 125 6.95 13.66 -8.05
C GLU A 125 6.49 12.81 -9.24
N LEU A 126 6.86 13.22 -10.45
CA LEU A 126 6.70 12.39 -11.62
C LEU A 126 7.90 11.44 -11.73
N LEU A 127 7.63 10.15 -11.55
CA LEU A 127 8.63 9.09 -11.69
C LEU A 127 8.73 8.67 -13.17
N GLU A 128 9.48 9.46 -13.96
CA GLU A 128 9.59 9.23 -15.41
C GLU A 128 10.31 7.91 -15.73
N GLY A 129 9.73 7.14 -16.65
CA GLY A 129 10.26 5.83 -17.02
C GLY A 129 10.07 4.75 -15.95
N ALA A 130 9.37 5.07 -14.85
CA ALA A 130 9.04 4.09 -13.83
C ALA A 130 7.99 3.09 -14.34
N GLN A 131 8.12 1.86 -13.90
CA GLN A 131 7.13 0.80 -14.11
C GLN A 131 6.76 0.19 -12.77
N SER A 132 5.51 -0.22 -12.60
CA SER A 132 5.13 -1.01 -11.43
C SER A 132 5.91 -2.32 -11.43
N LEU A 133 6.30 -2.76 -10.25
CA LEU A 133 7.13 -3.94 -10.06
C LEU A 133 6.47 -5.20 -10.66
N GLY A 134 5.13 -5.27 -10.63
CA GLY A 134 4.34 -6.36 -11.23
C GLY A 134 4.42 -6.43 -12.76
N ARG A 135 5.01 -5.43 -13.43
CA ARG A 135 5.21 -5.38 -14.88
C ARG A 135 6.65 -5.61 -15.30
N CYS A 136 7.57 -5.78 -14.35
CA CYS A 136 8.95 -6.14 -14.65
C CYS A 136 9.01 -7.60 -15.11
N SER A 137 9.42 -7.83 -16.36
CA SER A 137 9.72 -9.17 -16.87
C SER A 137 11.17 -9.55 -16.54
N GLU A 138 11.38 -10.83 -16.18
CA GLU A 138 12.70 -11.46 -16.00
C GLU A 138 13.61 -10.72 -14.98
N VAL A 139 13.34 -10.95 -13.69
CA VAL A 139 14.14 -10.38 -12.59
C VAL A 139 15.06 -11.46 -12.02
N SER A 140 16.36 -11.17 -11.97
CA SER A 140 17.34 -12.07 -11.36
C SER A 140 17.16 -12.18 -9.85
N ALA A 141 17.62 -13.28 -9.24
CA ALA A 141 17.57 -13.43 -7.78
C ALA A 141 18.31 -12.30 -7.04
N PHE A 142 19.35 -11.72 -7.66
CA PHE A 142 20.05 -10.56 -7.14
C PHE A 142 19.16 -9.32 -7.12
N GLU A 143 18.46 -9.03 -8.22
CA GLU A 143 17.53 -7.91 -8.30
C GLU A 143 16.34 -8.08 -7.35
N VAL A 144 15.82 -9.31 -7.17
CA VAL A 144 14.78 -9.60 -6.16
C VAL A 144 15.28 -9.23 -4.76
N LYS A 145 16.50 -9.65 -4.41
CA LYS A 145 17.11 -9.32 -3.10
C LYS A 145 17.33 -7.82 -2.95
N ALA A 146 17.74 -7.12 -4.01
CA ALA A 146 17.93 -5.66 -3.99
C ALA A 146 16.60 -4.93 -3.77
N VAL A 147 15.55 -5.30 -4.51
CA VAL A 147 14.19 -4.76 -4.33
C VAL A 147 13.66 -5.04 -2.93
N LEU A 148 13.82 -6.28 -2.43
CA LEU A 148 13.42 -6.66 -1.09
C LEU A 148 14.17 -5.85 -0.03
N TYR A 149 15.48 -5.61 -0.21
CA TYR A 149 16.27 -4.77 0.69
C TYR A 149 15.75 -3.33 0.73
N GLU A 150 15.52 -2.70 -0.43
CA GLU A 150 14.98 -1.34 -0.48
C GLU A 150 13.59 -1.24 0.13
N MET A 151 12.73 -2.23 -0.14
CA MET A 151 11.37 -2.31 0.42
C MET A 151 11.41 -2.46 1.94
N LEU A 152 12.22 -3.37 2.48
CA LEU A 152 12.35 -3.56 3.93
C LEU A 152 13.00 -2.35 4.61
N HIS A 153 13.95 -1.67 3.96
CA HIS A 153 14.54 -0.44 4.48
C HIS A 153 13.50 0.69 4.54
N MET A 154 12.67 0.81 3.51
CA MET A 154 11.54 1.75 3.47
C MET A 154 10.51 1.44 4.55
N LEU A 155 10.11 0.17 4.71
CA LEU A 155 9.17 -0.25 5.75
C LEU A 155 9.73 0.00 7.14
N ALA A 156 11.01 -0.31 7.37
CA ALA A 156 11.67 0.00 8.64
C ALA A 156 11.61 1.50 8.95
N PHE A 157 11.86 2.37 7.97
CA PHE A 157 11.72 3.82 8.12
C PHE A 157 10.28 4.22 8.47
N LEU A 158 9.26 3.70 7.77
CA LEU A 158 7.86 4.00 8.05
C LEU A 158 7.47 3.53 9.46
N HIS A 159 7.78 2.27 9.78
CA HIS A 159 7.40 1.62 11.03
C HIS A 159 8.07 2.27 12.25
N GLN A 160 9.33 2.70 12.14
CA GLN A 160 10.02 3.47 13.19
C GLN A 160 9.39 4.84 13.46
N ASN A 161 8.60 5.36 12.53
CA ASN A 161 7.86 6.62 12.66
C ASN A 161 6.36 6.39 12.87
N ASP A 162 5.97 5.19 13.32
CA ASP A 162 4.57 4.80 13.59
C ASP A 162 3.63 4.96 12.39
N ILE A 163 4.15 4.70 11.18
CA ILE A 163 3.39 4.66 9.93
C ILE A 163 3.40 3.22 9.41
N ALA A 164 2.23 2.63 9.22
CA ALA A 164 2.08 1.45 8.36
C ALA A 164 1.56 1.90 6.98
N HIS A 165 2.05 1.30 5.90
CA HIS A 165 1.59 1.63 4.55
C HIS A 165 0.18 1.08 4.29
N GLY A 166 -0.09 -0.16 4.73
CA GLY A 166 -1.41 -0.78 4.71
C GLY A 166 -1.87 -1.34 3.35
N ASP A 167 -1.07 -1.20 2.30
CA ASP A 167 -1.37 -1.76 0.96
C ASP A 167 -0.08 -1.95 0.15
N ILE A 168 0.89 -2.65 0.73
CA ILE A 168 2.10 -3.03 0.01
C ILE A 168 1.72 -4.04 -1.07
N SER A 169 1.91 -3.64 -2.32
CA SER A 169 1.60 -4.45 -3.51
C SER A 169 2.56 -4.10 -4.64
N SER A 170 2.67 -4.97 -5.65
CA SER A 170 3.56 -4.70 -6.78
C SER A 170 3.06 -3.58 -7.70
N GLU A 171 1.81 -3.11 -7.55
CA GLU A 171 1.27 -1.94 -8.24
C GLU A 171 1.57 -0.63 -7.50
N ASN A 172 1.69 -0.68 -6.17
CA ASN A 172 2.04 0.48 -5.32
C ASN A 172 3.56 0.65 -5.11
N LEU A 173 4.35 -0.22 -5.72
CA LEU A 173 5.80 -0.16 -5.72
C LEU A 173 6.29 0.00 -7.16
N VAL A 174 6.92 1.13 -7.45
CA VAL A 174 7.43 1.42 -8.79
C VAL A 174 8.95 1.38 -8.80
N VAL A 175 9.51 0.93 -9.92
CA VAL A 175 10.95 0.87 -10.13
C VAL A 175 11.34 1.86 -11.22
N CYS A 176 12.21 2.81 -10.85
CA CYS A 176 12.91 3.66 -11.80
C CYS A 176 14.25 3.02 -12.14
N ARG A 177 14.47 2.59 -13.40
CA ARG A 177 15.82 2.18 -13.83
C ARG A 177 16.71 3.42 -13.89
N LYS A 178 17.57 3.60 -12.89
CA LYS A 178 18.63 4.63 -12.93
C LYS A 178 19.77 4.18 -13.84
N ILE A 179 20.58 5.15 -14.26
CA ILE A 179 21.71 5.01 -15.20
C ILE A 179 22.87 4.13 -14.64
N GLU A 180 22.76 3.58 -13.43
CA GLU A 180 23.81 2.75 -12.80
C GLU A 180 23.36 1.33 -12.43
N GLY A 181 22.27 0.84 -13.04
CA GLY A 181 21.91 -0.58 -13.03
C GLY A 181 21.25 -1.11 -11.75
N LEU A 182 21.10 -0.29 -10.70
CA LEU A 182 20.27 -0.65 -9.54
C LEU A 182 18.86 -0.04 -9.68
N PRO A 183 17.79 -0.84 -9.50
CA PRO A 183 16.43 -0.33 -9.44
C PRO A 183 16.34 0.64 -8.26
N LEU A 184 15.78 1.84 -8.46
CA LEU A 184 15.28 2.63 -7.33
C LEU A 184 13.80 2.28 -7.17
N LEU A 185 13.48 1.55 -6.12
CA LEU A 185 12.13 1.31 -5.65
C LEU A 185 11.57 2.58 -5.03
N GLU A 186 10.37 3.00 -5.42
CA GLU A 186 9.62 4.02 -4.71
C GLU A 186 8.21 3.53 -4.37
N ALA A 187 7.83 3.69 -3.10
CA ALA A 187 6.47 3.48 -2.64
C ALA A 187 5.59 4.67 -3.04
N ILE A 188 4.43 4.35 -3.61
CA ILE A 188 3.36 5.28 -3.98
C ILE A 188 2.07 4.87 -3.28
N ASP A 189 1.11 5.80 -3.21
CA ASP A 189 -0.24 5.59 -2.68
C ASP A 189 -0.32 5.24 -1.19
N PHE A 190 -0.51 6.27 -0.36
CA PHE A 190 -0.66 6.13 1.11
C PHE A 190 -2.14 6.15 1.55
N GLY A 191 -3.09 5.89 0.65
CA GLY A 191 -4.54 5.98 0.93
C GLY A 191 -5.06 5.02 2.01
N LEU A 192 -4.37 3.90 2.22
CA LEU A 192 -4.69 2.91 3.25
C LEU A 192 -3.74 2.93 4.45
N SER A 193 -2.88 3.95 4.54
CA SER A 193 -1.91 4.05 5.62
C SER A 193 -2.55 4.25 6.99
N VAL A 194 -1.91 3.67 8.01
CA VAL A 194 -2.32 3.78 9.40
C VAL A 194 -1.22 4.47 10.19
N HIS A 195 -1.58 5.58 10.85
CA HIS A 195 -0.69 6.38 11.68
C HIS A 195 -1.49 7.08 12.79
N ALA A 196 -0.78 7.67 13.77
CA ALA A 196 -1.40 8.33 14.94
C ALA A 196 -2.53 9.32 14.57
N LYS A 197 -2.36 10.11 13.49
CA LYS A 197 -3.38 11.07 13.03
C LYS A 197 -4.65 10.41 12.46
N THR A 198 -4.56 9.22 11.84
CA THR A 198 -5.73 8.47 11.35
C THR A 198 -6.60 8.02 12.53
N GLN A 199 -5.95 7.58 13.62
CA GLN A 199 -6.64 7.13 14.83
C GLN A 199 -7.38 8.27 15.54
N GLN A 200 -6.87 9.51 15.45
CA GLN A 200 -7.50 10.70 16.01
C GLN A 200 -8.60 11.27 15.11
N ALA A 201 -8.40 11.28 13.78
CA ALA A 201 -9.34 11.82 12.81
C ALA A 201 -10.60 10.97 12.63
N MET A 202 -10.53 9.65 12.80
CA MET A 202 -11.69 8.75 12.72
C MET A 202 -12.57 8.73 13.99
N GLY A 203 -12.14 9.42 15.06
CA GLY A 203 -12.87 9.53 16.32
C GLY A 203 -13.07 8.20 17.07
N ALA A 204 -13.55 8.28 18.31
CA ALA A 204 -13.85 7.11 19.14
C ALA A 204 -14.97 6.21 18.55
N ALA A 205 -15.82 6.79 17.70
CA ALA A 205 -16.95 6.09 17.10
C ALA A 205 -16.53 5.05 16.05
N GLU A 206 -15.38 5.19 15.37
CA GLU A 206 -14.86 4.14 14.49
C GLU A 206 -13.88 3.19 15.15
N SER A 207 -13.27 3.56 16.29
CA SER A 207 -12.64 2.56 17.16
C SER A 207 -13.64 1.57 17.77
N GLU A 208 -14.94 1.94 17.83
CA GLU A 208 -16.04 1.04 18.19
C GLU A 208 -16.72 0.36 16.98
N ARG A 209 -16.55 0.87 15.75
CA ARG A 209 -16.94 0.16 14.52
C ARG A 209 -15.87 -0.88 14.20
N GLY A 210 -16.00 -2.06 14.80
CA GLY A 210 -15.12 -3.21 14.57
C GLY A 210 -14.77 -3.44 13.08
N PHE A 211 -13.63 -4.10 12.86
CA PHE A 211 -13.03 -4.47 11.56
C PHE A 211 -13.92 -4.24 10.33
N GLN A 212 -13.54 -3.26 9.49
CA GLN A 212 -14.29 -2.85 8.29
C GLN A 212 -14.17 -3.85 7.11
N GLY A 213 -13.59 -5.02 7.36
CA GLY A 213 -13.33 -6.08 6.38
C GLY A 213 -11.87 -6.14 5.92
N ALA A 214 -11.51 -7.21 5.20
CA ALA A 214 -10.21 -7.26 4.50
C ALA A 214 -10.15 -6.14 3.45
N ARG A 215 -9.11 -5.31 3.54
CA ARG A 215 -8.89 -4.11 2.70
C ARG A 215 -7.56 -4.20 1.98
N GLY A 216 -7.43 -3.40 0.92
CA GLY A 216 -6.26 -3.39 0.05
C GLY A 216 -6.42 -4.32 -1.14
N THR A 217 -5.30 -4.68 -1.74
CA THR A 217 -5.25 -5.49 -2.95
C THR A 217 -5.40 -6.99 -2.62
N PRO A 218 -6.43 -7.71 -3.13
CA PRO A 218 -6.77 -9.06 -2.67
C PRO A 218 -5.65 -10.11 -2.67
N GLY A 219 -4.75 -10.07 -3.66
CA GLY A 219 -3.61 -11.00 -3.75
C GLY A 219 -2.57 -10.84 -2.63
N TYR A 220 -2.67 -9.78 -1.84
CA TYR A 220 -1.78 -9.42 -0.74
C TYR A 220 -2.52 -9.39 0.61
N PHE A 221 -3.74 -9.93 0.68
CA PHE A 221 -4.40 -10.09 1.97
C PHE A 221 -3.59 -11.04 2.85
N THR A 222 -3.52 -10.69 4.13
CA THR A 222 -2.76 -11.46 5.11
C THR A 222 -3.61 -12.53 5.78
N PRO A 223 -3.01 -13.57 6.41
CA PRO A 223 -3.76 -14.59 7.14
C PRO A 223 -4.67 -13.98 8.22
N GLU A 224 -4.18 -13.01 8.98
CA GLU A 224 -4.91 -12.27 10.01
C GLU A 224 -6.10 -11.45 9.47
N MET A 225 -6.02 -10.93 8.24
CA MET A 225 -7.15 -10.24 7.59
C MET A 225 -8.28 -11.19 7.17
N THR A 226 -7.98 -12.47 6.91
CA THR A 226 -8.87 -13.39 6.19
C THR A 226 -9.43 -14.52 7.03
N TRP A 227 -8.70 -15.02 8.04
CA TRP A 227 -9.15 -16.14 8.87
C TRP A 227 -10.52 -15.95 9.54
N PRO A 228 -10.92 -14.75 9.96
CA PRO A 228 -12.22 -14.60 10.62
C PRO A 228 -13.40 -14.90 9.68
N TYR A 229 -13.20 -14.73 8.37
CA TYR A 229 -14.20 -15.10 7.36
C TYR A 229 -14.35 -16.62 7.21
N ALA A 230 -13.30 -17.39 7.51
CA ALA A 230 -13.36 -18.84 7.53
C ALA A 230 -14.05 -19.38 8.81
N ALA A 231 -14.00 -18.60 9.89
CA ALA A 231 -14.63 -18.96 11.17
C ALA A 231 -16.09 -18.50 11.30
N HIS A 232 -16.49 -17.41 10.61
CA HIS A 232 -17.78 -16.77 10.85
C HIS A 232 -18.52 -16.31 9.58
N SER A 233 -19.83 -16.55 9.58
CA SER A 233 -20.76 -16.09 8.53
C SER A 233 -20.90 -14.56 8.49
N ASP A 234 -20.80 -13.90 9.65
CA ASP A 234 -20.63 -12.46 9.72
C ASP A 234 -19.50 -12.09 10.68
N PRO A 235 -18.31 -11.84 10.14
CA PRO A 235 -17.17 -11.54 10.99
C PRO A 235 -17.23 -10.09 11.50
N LYS A 236 -18.00 -9.19 10.88
CA LYS A 236 -18.14 -7.79 11.34
C LYS A 236 -18.67 -7.75 12.78
N GLY A 237 -17.88 -7.17 13.69
CA GLY A 237 -18.24 -7.04 15.11
C GLY A 237 -17.86 -8.23 16.01
N SER A 238 -17.16 -9.24 15.48
CA SER A 238 -16.65 -10.33 16.32
C SER A 238 -15.50 -9.84 17.22
N PRO A 239 -15.48 -10.18 18.53
CA PRO A 239 -14.39 -9.82 19.44
C PRO A 239 -13.06 -10.53 19.10
N MET A 240 -13.09 -11.51 18.20
CA MET A 240 -11.89 -12.15 17.63
C MET A 240 -11.11 -11.24 16.66
N PHE A 241 -11.69 -10.11 16.24
CA PHE A 241 -10.97 -9.06 15.55
C PHE A 241 -10.14 -8.21 16.51
N GLN A 242 -9.29 -8.84 17.32
CA GLN A 242 -8.21 -8.08 17.92
C GLN A 242 -7.48 -7.33 16.80
N ARG A 243 -7.16 -6.07 17.08
CA ARG A 243 -6.54 -5.15 16.13
C ARG A 243 -5.27 -5.81 15.59
N TYR A 244 -5.29 -6.23 14.34
CA TYR A 244 -4.09 -6.77 13.71
C TYR A 244 -3.09 -5.63 13.53
N ASP A 245 -1.80 -5.94 13.68
CA ASP A 245 -0.75 -4.96 13.54
C ASP A 245 -0.49 -4.71 12.05
N GLU A 246 -0.93 -3.56 11.54
CA GLU A 246 -0.78 -3.20 10.12
C GLU A 246 0.70 -3.18 9.69
N ARG A 247 1.64 -2.91 10.61
CA ARG A 247 3.08 -2.99 10.32
C ARG A 247 3.52 -4.43 10.07
N LYS A 248 2.99 -5.41 10.83
CA LYS A 248 3.24 -6.83 10.55
C LYS A 248 2.60 -7.24 9.22
N GLY A 249 1.43 -6.68 8.91
CA GLY A 249 0.78 -6.83 7.61
C GLY A 249 1.68 -6.40 6.46
N ASP A 250 2.28 -5.20 6.54
CA ASP A 250 3.23 -4.70 5.53
C ASP A 250 4.40 -5.67 5.29
N ILE A 251 4.92 -6.32 6.35
CA ILE A 251 6.03 -7.29 6.24
C ILE A 251 5.58 -8.55 5.49
N PHE A 252 4.39 -9.08 5.80
CA PHE A 252 3.85 -10.22 5.07
C PHE A 252 3.64 -9.89 3.58
N GLN A 253 3.06 -8.73 3.31
CA GLN A 253 2.82 -8.23 1.96
C GLN A 253 4.12 -8.02 1.18
N ALA A 254 5.17 -7.52 1.82
CA ALA A 254 6.51 -7.44 1.24
C ALA A 254 7.05 -8.82 0.85
N GLY A 255 6.79 -9.85 1.66
CA GLY A 255 7.08 -11.25 1.33
C GLY A 255 6.32 -11.72 0.07
N VAL A 256 5.02 -11.42 -0.02
CA VAL A 256 4.20 -11.75 -1.20
C VAL A 256 4.73 -11.06 -2.46
N VAL A 257 5.06 -9.77 -2.38
CA VAL A 257 5.69 -9.03 -3.49
C VAL A 257 6.99 -9.72 -3.91
N ALA A 258 7.87 -10.06 -2.97
CA ALA A 258 9.13 -10.72 -3.31
C ALA A 258 8.93 -12.09 -3.96
N VAL A 259 7.93 -12.88 -3.53
CA VAL A 259 7.55 -14.14 -4.20
C VAL A 259 7.01 -13.90 -5.61
N GLU A 260 6.15 -12.91 -5.79
CA GLU A 260 5.62 -12.53 -7.11
C GLU A 260 6.76 -12.15 -8.07
N VAL A 261 7.70 -11.31 -7.64
CA VAL A 261 8.85 -10.93 -8.48
C VAL A 261 9.77 -12.12 -8.75
N ALA A 262 10.05 -12.95 -7.74
CA ALA A 262 10.94 -14.11 -7.88
C ALA A 262 10.40 -15.18 -8.82
N THR A 263 9.08 -15.27 -8.95
CA THR A 263 8.39 -16.31 -9.74
C THR A 263 7.82 -15.80 -11.05
N GLY A 264 7.69 -14.47 -11.22
CA GLY A 264 6.99 -13.84 -12.33
C GLY A 264 5.47 -14.10 -12.31
N LYS A 265 4.93 -14.65 -11.23
CA LYS A 265 3.52 -14.99 -11.08
C LYS A 265 2.77 -13.84 -10.42
N ASN A 266 1.61 -13.48 -10.96
CA ASN A 266 0.82 -12.40 -10.39
C ASN A 266 0.17 -12.83 -9.08
N ALA A 267 0.32 -12.02 -8.02
CA ALA A 267 -0.18 -12.37 -6.70
C ALA A 267 -1.70 -12.65 -6.68
N ALA A 268 -2.49 -11.80 -7.33
CA ALA A 268 -3.96 -11.88 -7.33
C ALA A 268 -4.55 -12.89 -8.31
N LYS A 269 -3.77 -13.36 -9.30
CA LYS A 269 -4.24 -14.33 -10.31
C LYS A 269 -3.68 -15.72 -10.10
N ASP A 270 -2.41 -15.82 -9.73
CA ASP A 270 -1.64 -17.06 -9.78
C ASP A 270 -1.25 -17.59 -8.40
N LEU A 271 -0.97 -16.71 -7.44
CA LEU A 271 -0.51 -17.11 -6.10
C LEU A 271 -1.67 -17.28 -5.11
N PHE A 272 -2.45 -16.21 -4.92
CA PHE A 272 -3.52 -16.12 -3.94
C PHE A 272 -4.80 -15.51 -4.53
N PRO A 273 -5.43 -16.18 -5.52
CA PRO A 273 -6.64 -15.67 -6.14
C PRO A 273 -7.84 -15.62 -5.18
N LEU A 274 -8.49 -14.46 -5.12
CA LEU A 274 -9.74 -14.27 -4.36
C LEU A 274 -10.94 -14.98 -5.01
N GLY A 275 -10.94 -15.11 -6.34
CA GLY A 275 -12.09 -15.56 -7.10
C GLY A 275 -13.21 -14.51 -7.11
N ARG A 276 -14.25 -14.68 -6.28
CA ARG A 276 -15.36 -13.72 -6.16
C ARG A 276 -15.17 -12.84 -4.92
N ALA A 277 -15.42 -11.54 -5.05
CA ALA A 277 -15.38 -10.58 -3.94
C ALA A 277 -16.58 -10.74 -2.98
N THR A 278 -16.66 -11.88 -2.30
CA THR A 278 -17.69 -12.23 -1.32
C THR A 278 -17.04 -12.73 -0.03
N LYS A 279 -17.79 -12.77 1.08
CA LYS A 279 -17.31 -13.35 2.35
C LYS A 279 -16.78 -14.78 2.17
N GLN A 280 -17.46 -15.56 1.34
CA GLN A 280 -17.06 -16.93 1.00
C GLN A 280 -15.75 -16.96 0.18
N GLY A 281 -15.57 -16.02 -0.76
CA GLY A 281 -14.30 -15.89 -1.49
C GLY A 281 -13.13 -15.56 -0.56
N VAL A 282 -13.34 -14.66 0.40
CA VAL A 282 -12.32 -14.33 1.41
C VAL A 282 -12.04 -15.54 2.34
N ALA A 283 -13.06 -16.32 2.70
CA ALA A 283 -12.87 -17.56 3.47
C ALA A 283 -12.05 -18.62 2.70
N GLN A 284 -12.29 -18.75 1.39
CA GLN A 284 -11.51 -19.62 0.51
C GLN A 284 -10.06 -19.14 0.39
N LEU A 285 -9.85 -17.84 0.19
CA LEU A 285 -8.53 -17.20 0.19
C LEU A 285 -7.79 -17.45 1.51
N SER A 286 -8.49 -17.36 2.64
CA SER A 286 -7.90 -17.67 3.95
C SER A 286 -7.32 -19.08 3.99
N ARG A 287 -8.09 -20.08 3.55
CA ARG A 287 -7.60 -21.46 3.49
C ARG A 287 -6.39 -21.61 2.55
N GLN A 288 -6.34 -20.87 1.44
CA GLN A 288 -5.17 -20.87 0.55
C GLN A 288 -3.94 -20.32 1.27
N LEU A 289 -4.08 -19.18 1.97
CA LEU A 289 -3.02 -18.56 2.75
C LEU A 289 -2.48 -19.50 3.83
N PHE A 290 -3.34 -20.08 4.67
CA PHE A 290 -2.88 -21.04 5.69
C PHE A 290 -2.36 -22.35 5.09
N THR A 291 -2.86 -22.80 3.95
CA THR A 291 -2.26 -23.93 3.23
C THR A 291 -0.84 -23.59 2.79
N PHE A 292 -0.57 -22.34 2.44
CA PHE A 292 0.76 -21.88 2.05
C PHE A 292 1.69 -21.64 3.25
N THR A 293 1.29 -20.81 4.19
CA THR A 293 2.08 -20.45 5.39
C THR A 293 2.18 -21.60 6.39
N GLY A 294 1.26 -22.55 6.33
CA GLY A 294 0.97 -23.45 7.44
C GLY A 294 0.09 -22.77 8.49
N ARG A 295 -0.59 -23.57 9.31
CA ARG A 295 -1.37 -23.04 10.43
C ARG A 295 -0.44 -22.65 11.59
N PRO A 296 -0.79 -21.63 12.38
CA PRO A 296 -0.03 -21.31 13.59
C PRO A 296 -0.02 -22.49 14.56
N GLY A 297 1.06 -22.59 15.35
CA GLY A 297 1.15 -23.54 16.46
C GLY A 297 0.05 -23.27 17.51
N ASN A 298 -0.26 -24.21 18.39
CA ASN A 298 -1.39 -24.07 19.31
C ASN A 298 -1.29 -22.82 20.22
N GLU A 299 -0.09 -22.47 20.69
CA GLU A 299 0.14 -21.28 21.51
C GLU A 299 -0.05 -19.98 20.71
N GLU A 300 0.50 -19.92 19.50
CA GLU A 300 0.35 -18.78 18.58
C GLU A 300 -1.10 -18.60 18.14
N ALA A 301 -1.77 -19.72 17.81
CA ALA A 301 -3.19 -19.76 17.49
C ALA A 301 -4.02 -19.19 18.66
N ALA A 302 -3.75 -19.62 19.89
CA ALA A 302 -4.43 -19.09 21.07
C ALA A 302 -4.18 -17.58 21.25
N ALA A 303 -2.93 -17.12 21.05
CA ALA A 303 -2.58 -15.70 21.15
C ALA A 303 -3.27 -14.83 20.07
N MET A 304 -3.53 -15.39 18.89
CA MET A 304 -4.26 -14.72 17.80
C MET A 304 -5.79 -14.77 17.96
N GLY A 305 -6.30 -15.46 18.98
CA GLY A 305 -7.75 -15.69 19.15
C GLY A 305 -8.32 -16.71 18.15
N PHE A 306 -7.48 -17.58 17.60
CA PHE A 306 -7.85 -18.56 16.59
C PHE A 306 -8.74 -19.67 17.20
N PRO A 307 -9.93 -19.95 16.66
CA PRO A 307 -10.83 -20.97 17.17
C PRO A 307 -10.19 -22.36 17.18
N GLN A 308 -10.47 -23.13 18.23
CA GLN A 308 -9.99 -24.50 18.34
C GLN A 308 -10.51 -25.35 17.18
N GLY A 309 -9.60 -26.06 16.52
CA GLY A 309 -9.93 -26.95 15.39
C GLY A 309 -10.04 -26.25 14.03
N LEU A 310 -9.99 -24.92 13.97
CA LEU A 310 -9.94 -24.20 12.69
C LEU A 310 -8.64 -24.56 11.96
N PHE A 311 -8.77 -25.04 10.72
CA PHE A 311 -7.66 -25.54 9.90
C PHE A 311 -6.87 -26.70 10.52
N SER A 312 -7.45 -27.51 11.41
CA SER A 312 -6.76 -28.67 12.00
C SER A 312 -6.24 -29.69 10.98
N ASP A 313 -6.82 -29.67 9.77
CA ASP A 313 -6.41 -30.46 8.61
C ASP A 313 -5.15 -29.93 7.90
N ILE A 314 -4.67 -28.73 8.26
CA ILE A 314 -3.47 -28.10 7.68
C ILE A 314 -2.26 -28.36 8.60
N GLU A 315 -1.11 -28.61 7.99
CA GLU A 315 0.17 -28.76 8.69
C GLU A 315 0.56 -27.47 9.44
N VAL A 316 1.24 -27.64 10.58
CA VAL A 316 1.78 -26.51 11.35
C VAL A 316 2.86 -25.79 10.53
N SER A 317 2.88 -24.46 10.63
CA SER A 317 3.88 -23.61 9.97
C SER A 317 5.30 -24.08 10.28
N SER A 318 6.11 -24.19 9.22
CA SER A 318 7.52 -24.51 9.30
C SER A 318 8.27 -23.92 8.12
N ALA A 319 9.49 -23.45 8.36
CA ALA A 319 10.33 -22.87 7.32
C ALA A 319 10.57 -23.88 6.17
N ASP A 320 10.86 -25.14 6.48
CA ASP A 320 11.09 -26.18 5.46
C ASP A 320 9.85 -26.44 4.59
N GLY A 321 8.65 -26.43 5.20
CA GLY A 321 7.38 -26.55 4.48
C GLY A 321 7.14 -25.38 3.53
N ILE A 322 7.45 -24.15 3.96
CA ILE A 322 7.34 -22.95 3.12
C ILE A 322 8.37 -23.00 1.99
N LYS A 323 9.64 -23.35 2.26
CA LYS A 323 10.68 -23.52 1.23
C LYS A 323 10.26 -24.54 0.17
N ALA A 324 9.69 -25.68 0.56
CA ALA A 324 9.22 -26.69 -0.39
C ALA A 324 8.08 -26.16 -1.29
N LYS A 325 7.19 -25.33 -0.76
CA LYS A 325 6.13 -24.65 -1.53
C LYS A 325 6.70 -23.61 -2.49
N LEU A 326 7.64 -22.77 -2.03
CA LEU A 326 8.33 -21.78 -2.86
C LEU A 326 9.11 -22.42 -4.01
N ARG A 327 9.81 -23.53 -3.78
CA ARG A 327 10.48 -24.30 -4.85
C ARG A 327 9.50 -24.79 -5.91
N ARG A 328 8.32 -25.28 -5.51
CA ARG A 328 7.24 -25.66 -6.45
C ARG A 328 6.70 -24.48 -7.25
N TRP A 329 6.85 -23.26 -6.74
CA TRP A 329 6.51 -22.05 -7.47
C TRP A 329 7.62 -21.50 -8.37
N GLY A 330 8.80 -22.12 -8.37
CA GLY A 330 9.91 -21.77 -9.26
C GLY A 330 11.03 -20.97 -8.58
N VAL A 331 10.97 -20.76 -7.26
CA VAL A 331 12.06 -20.10 -6.53
C VAL A 331 13.21 -21.08 -6.35
N GLY A 332 14.29 -20.91 -7.14
CA GLY A 332 15.45 -21.79 -7.13
C GLY A 332 16.67 -21.28 -6.33
N ASP A 333 16.70 -20.00 -5.95
CA ASP A 333 17.82 -19.43 -5.18
C ASP A 333 17.67 -19.74 -3.68
N GLU A 334 18.63 -20.48 -3.12
CA GLU A 334 18.59 -20.93 -1.72
C GLU A 334 18.63 -19.77 -0.72
N GLY A 335 19.38 -18.71 -1.01
CA GLY A 335 19.43 -17.53 -0.13
C GLY A 335 18.08 -16.79 -0.10
N LEU A 336 17.37 -16.75 -1.22
CA LEU A 336 16.03 -16.18 -1.30
C LEU A 336 15.00 -17.07 -0.59
N LEU A 337 15.12 -18.39 -0.73
CA LEU A 337 14.30 -19.35 0.03
C LEU A 337 14.47 -19.18 1.54
N ASP A 338 15.70 -19.00 2.02
CA ASP A 338 16.00 -18.76 3.44
C ASP A 338 15.38 -17.47 3.98
N VAL A 339 15.31 -16.43 3.16
CA VAL A 339 14.71 -15.15 3.54
C VAL A 339 13.19 -15.22 3.51
N LEU A 340 12.60 -15.77 2.45
CA LEU A 340 11.15 -15.81 2.25
C LEU A 340 10.44 -16.86 3.11
N SER A 341 11.16 -17.82 3.70
CA SER A 341 10.57 -18.84 4.57
C SER A 341 10.48 -18.45 6.05
N LYS A 342 10.95 -17.26 6.41
CA LYS A 342 10.97 -16.73 7.78
C LYS A 342 9.78 -15.81 8.01
#